data_AF-A0A1J7IS86-F1
#
_entry.id   AF-A0A1J7IS86-F1
#
_cell.length_a   1.000
_cell.length_b   1.000
_cell.length_c   1.000
_cell.angle_alpha   90.00
_cell.angle_beta   90.00
_cell.angle_gamma   90.00
#
_symmetry.space_group_name_H-M   'P 1'
#
loop_
_entity.id
_entity.type
_entity.pdbx_description
1 polymer ?
#
loop_
_entity_poly.entity_id
_entity_poly.type
_entity_poly.pdbx_seq_one_letter_code
_entity_poly.pdbx_strand_id
1 'polypeptide(L)' 'MGMMEITNVNEYEAIAKEKMPKMVYDYYASGAEDQWSLKENRNAFSRIL' A
#
# COMPACT_ATOMS: atom_id res chain seq x y z
N MET A 1 18.30 14.95 -0.04
CA MET A 1 17.62 13.69 0.34
C MET A 1 18.18 12.61 -0.55
N GLY A 2 19.00 11.70 -0.01
CA GLY A 2 19.51 10.56 -0.77
C GLY A 2 18.33 9.71 -1.26
N MET A 3 18.46 9.13 -2.46
CA MET A 3 17.47 8.21 -2.98
C MET A 3 17.25 7.09 -1.96
N MET A 4 16.02 6.96 -1.47
CA MET A 4 15.63 5.80 -0.67
C MET A 4 15.83 4.57 -1.56
N GLU A 5 16.73 3.67 -1.18
CA GLU A 5 16.98 2.44 -1.92
C GLU A 5 15.76 1.54 -1.75
N ILE A 6 14.99 1.36 -2.82
CA ILE A 6 13.77 0.56 -2.79
C ILE A 6 14.14 -0.91 -2.95
N THR A 7 13.81 -1.68 -1.93
CA THR A 7 14.11 -3.11 -1.81
C THR A 7 12.88 -3.98 -2.00
N ASN A 8 11.67 -3.43 -1.78
CA ASN A 8 10.43 -4.17 -1.94
C ASN A 8 9.24 -3.28 -2.32
N VAL A 9 8.13 -3.91 -2.72
CA VAL A 9 6.96 -3.21 -3.25
C VAL A 9 6.20 -2.37 -2.21
N ASN A 10 6.31 -2.69 -0.92
CA ASN A 10 5.54 -1.98 0.13
C ASN A 10 6.08 -0.55 0.35
N GLU A 11 7.36 -0.31 0.05
CA GLU A 11 7.99 1.00 0.22
C GLU A 11 7.42 2.04 -0.75
N TYR A 12 6.90 1.61 -1.91
CA TYR A 12 6.24 2.51 -2.84
C TYR A 12 4.94 3.10 -2.28
N GLU A 13 4.23 2.40 -1.38
CA GLU A 13 2.99 2.92 -0.80
C GLU A 13 3.27 4.18 0.05
N ALA A 14 4.34 4.17 0.85
CA ALA A 14 4.76 5.32 1.66
C ALA A 14 5.18 6.50 0.77
N ILE A 15 5.95 6.23 -0.29
CA ILE A 15 6.40 7.25 -1.24
C ILE A 15 5.22 7.86 -2.01
N ALA A 16 4.26 7.03 -2.41
CA ALA A 16 3.03 7.46 -3.08
C ALA A 16 2.22 8.38 -2.17
N LYS A 17 2.09 8.04 -0.88
CA LYS A 17 1.38 8.87 0.11
C LYS A 17 1.98 10.25 0.28
N GLU A 18 3.31 10.38 0.20
CA GLU A 18 4.01 11.66 0.32
C GLU A 18 3.97 12.49 -0.97
N LYS A 19 4.06 11.84 -2.14
CA LYS A 19 4.25 12.53 -3.42
C LYS A 19 2.96 12.79 -4.19
N MET A 20 1.91 12.02 -3.97
CA MET A 20 0.68 12.13 -4.76
C MET A 20 -0.31 13.13 -4.15
N PRO A 21 -1.12 13.80 -4.99
CA PRO A 21 -2.27 14.54 -4.50
C PRO A 21 -3.20 13.60 -3.72
N LYS A 22 -3.71 14.08 -2.58
CA LYS A 22 -4.55 13.28 -1.67
C LYS A 22 -5.67 12.52 -2.38
N MET A 23 -6.43 13.20 -3.25
CA MET A 23 -7.53 12.57 -4.00
C MET A 23 -7.08 11.39 -4.87
N VAL A 24 -5.87 11.48 -5.46
CA VAL A 24 -5.34 10.42 -6.33
C VAL A 24 -4.82 9.26 -5.48
N TYR A 25 -4.11 9.56 -4.39
CA TYR A 25 -3.66 8.54 -3.45
C TYR A 25 -4.85 7.77 -2.86
N ASP A 26 -5.85 8.48 -2.35
CA ASP A 26 -7.03 7.87 -1.73
C ASP A 26 -7.80 7.00 -2.73
N TYR A 27 -7.86 7.37 -4.02
CA TYR A 27 -8.46 6.54 -5.06
C TYR A 27 -7.76 5.18 -5.20
N TYR A 28 -6.42 5.15 -5.25
CA TYR A 28 -5.66 3.91 -5.41
C TYR A 28 -5.52 3.10 -4.11
N ALA A 29 -5.44 3.75 -2.96
CA ALA A 29 -5.21 3.10 -1.67
C ALA A 29 -6.50 2.62 -0.99
N SER A 30 -7.67 2.99 -1.50
CA SER A 30 -8.96 2.60 -0.91
C SER A 30 -9.38 1.18 -1.26
N GLY A 31 -10.21 0.59 -0.40
CA GLY A 31 -10.96 -0.63 -0.66
C GLY A 31 -12.45 -0.42 -0.36
N ALA A 32 -13.27 -1.44 -0.57
CA ALA A 32 -14.70 -1.38 -0.26
C ALA A 32 -14.95 -1.36 1.26
N GLU A 33 -15.86 -0.49 1.70
CA GLU A 33 -16.31 -0.37 3.10
C GLU A 33 -15.17 -0.35 4.12
N ASP A 34 -15.11 -1.34 5.01
CA ASP A 34 -14.10 -1.51 6.06
C ASP A 34 -12.79 -2.14 5.54
N GLN A 35 -12.71 -2.40 4.24
CA GLN A 35 -11.56 -2.97 3.53
C GLN A 35 -11.19 -4.37 4.01
N TRP A 36 -12.14 -5.11 4.58
CA TRP A 36 -11.91 -6.45 5.13
C TRP A 36 -11.23 -7.39 4.12
N SER A 37 -11.76 -7.49 2.90
CA SER A 37 -11.19 -8.36 1.86
C SER A 37 -9.79 -7.94 1.43
N LEU A 38 -9.50 -6.63 1.36
CA LEU A 38 -8.17 -6.13 1.02
C LEU A 38 -7.14 -6.56 2.07
N LYS A 39 -7.51 -6.45 3.35
CA LYS A 39 -6.68 -6.89 4.47
C LYS A 39 -6.48 -8.41 4.45
N GLU A 40 -7.54 -9.17 4.24
CA GLU A 40 -7.47 -10.63 4.21
C GLU A 40 -6.67 -11.18 3.04
N ASN A 41 -6.72 -10.54 1.87
CA ASN A 41 -5.89 -10.92 0.72
C ASN A 41 -4.39 -10.82 1.04
N ARG A 42 -3.96 -9.77 1.75
CA ARG A 42 -2.56 -9.62 2.18
C ARG A 42 -2.19 -10.66 3.25
N ASN A 43 -3.06 -10.81 4.26
CA ASN A 43 -2.83 -11.76 5.36
C ASN A 43 -2.82 -13.23 4.93
N ALA A 44 -3.48 -13.56 3.81
CA ALA A 44 -3.53 -14.93 3.30
C ALA A 44 -2.15 -15.54 3.05
N PHE A 45 -1.19 -14.74 2.59
CA PHE A 45 0.17 -15.22 2.33
C PHE A 45 0.95 -15.51 3.61
N SER A 46 0.63 -14.86 4.72
CA SER A 46 1.23 -15.15 6.04
C SER A 46 0.77 -16.50 6.62
N ARG A 47 -0.24 -17.13 6.03
CA ARG A 47 -0.80 -18.40 6.51
C ARG A 47 -0.20 -19.63 5.81
N ILE A 48 0.72 -19.46 4.87
CA ILE A 48 1.37 -20.53 4.12
C ILE A 48 2.86 -20.53 4.46
N LEU A 49 3.40 -21.71 4.82
CA LEU A 49 4.80 -21.95 5.19
C LEU A 49 5.63 -22.42 3.99
#